data_AF-A0A4V3TVA0-F1
#
_entry.id   AF-A0A4V3TVA0-F1
#
_cell.length_a   1.000
_cell.length_b   1.000
_cell.length_c   1.000
_cell.angle_alpha   90.00
_cell.angle_beta   90.00
_cell.angle_gamma   90.00
#
_symmetry.space_group_name_H-M   'P 1'
#
loop_
_entity.id
_entity.type
_entity.pdbx_description
1 polymer ?
#
loop_
_entity_poly.entity_id
_entity_poly.type
_entity_poly.pdbx_seq_one_letter_code
_entity_poly.pdbx_strand_id
1 'polypeptide(L)'
;MKLRDLKDKDINYDWKTIYVGLNDCFFEPNILSDYAVELMEKGIEDEFIIELAWGIAESDLPEKLIDIKNKFFSDVGENSIEYVHEQKKFRYVYLSKLNERVFDDVELLNLVTKFYDENGYPDDMISFINYMPQGKTTTKDELINRFRVFLDDEKKKVEAY
;
A
#
# COMPACT_ATOMS: atom_id res chain seq x y z
N MET A 1 4.27 -3.78 6.37
CA MET A 1 4.96 -2.55 5.91
C MET A 1 5.16 -1.62 7.12
N LYS A 2 5.96 -0.54 7.03
CA LYS A 2 6.06 0.51 8.07
C LYS A 2 5.93 1.91 7.46
N LEU A 3 5.64 2.95 8.26
CA LEU A 3 5.55 4.35 7.76
C LEU A 3 6.83 4.78 7.02
N ARG A 4 8.00 4.36 7.50
CA ARG A 4 9.28 4.62 6.82
C ARG A 4 9.32 4.07 5.40
N ASP A 5 8.64 2.96 5.10
CA ASP A 5 8.62 2.41 3.74
C ASP A 5 7.89 3.33 2.75
N LEU A 6 6.83 4.02 3.21
CA LEU A 6 6.13 5.04 2.44
C LEU A 6 7.06 6.27 2.23
N LYS A 7 7.72 6.73 3.30
CA LYS A 7 8.69 7.85 3.25
C LYS A 7 9.85 7.59 2.31
N ASP A 8 10.45 6.41 2.37
CA ASP A 8 11.59 6.00 1.53
C ASP A 8 11.23 5.95 0.03
N LYS A 9 9.92 5.97 -0.29
CA LYS A 9 9.38 6.02 -1.66
C LYS A 9 8.74 7.36 -2.01
N ASP A 10 8.90 8.37 -1.16
CA ASP A 10 8.32 9.70 -1.32
C ASP A 10 6.78 9.66 -1.49
N ILE A 11 6.14 8.72 -0.80
CA ILE A 11 4.69 8.56 -0.84
C ILE A 11 4.08 9.35 0.30
N ASN A 12 3.20 10.30 -0.04
CA ASN A 12 2.38 11.01 0.92
C ASN A 12 1.34 10.07 1.54
N TYR A 13 1.18 10.19 2.85
CA TYR A 13 0.22 9.40 3.60
C TYR A 13 -0.52 10.25 4.63
N ASP A 14 -1.79 9.91 4.80
CA ASP A 14 -2.70 10.49 5.78
C ASP A 14 -3.52 9.40 6.48
N TRP A 15 -4.54 9.79 7.25
CA TRP A 15 -5.42 8.84 7.93
C TRP A 15 -6.14 7.88 6.98
N LYS A 16 -6.44 8.27 5.73
CA LYS A 16 -7.01 7.37 4.72
C LYS A 16 -5.99 6.31 4.33
N THR A 17 -4.74 6.71 4.08
CA THR A 17 -3.66 5.77 3.80
C THR A 17 -3.51 4.76 4.92
N ILE A 18 -3.48 5.21 6.18
CA ILE A 18 -3.34 4.31 7.32
C ILE A 18 -4.53 3.34 7.43
N TYR A 19 -5.75 3.83 7.26
CA TYR A 19 -6.96 3.02 7.30
C TYR A 19 -6.98 1.95 6.20
N VAL A 20 -6.70 2.32 4.94
CA VAL A 20 -6.64 1.38 3.82
C VAL A 20 -5.53 0.35 4.03
N GLY A 21 -4.37 0.78 4.51
CA GLY A 21 -3.26 -0.12 4.79
C GLY A 21 -3.56 -1.16 5.87
N LEU A 22 -4.41 -0.83 6.84
CA LEU A 22 -4.87 -1.77 7.87
C LEU A 22 -5.95 -2.71 7.34
N ASN A 23 -6.95 -2.18 6.65
CA ASN A 23 -8.03 -2.99 6.08
C ASN A 23 -7.54 -4.03 5.07
N ASP A 24 -6.54 -3.65 4.27
CA ASP A 24 -5.97 -4.51 3.23
C ASP A 24 -4.72 -5.27 3.73
N CYS A 25 -4.48 -5.28 5.05
CA CYS A 25 -3.39 -6.04 5.70
C CYS A 25 -1.96 -5.68 5.22
N PHE A 26 -1.74 -4.46 4.72
CA PHE A 26 -0.39 -3.94 4.44
C PHE A 26 0.34 -3.50 5.71
N PHE A 27 -0.41 -3.09 6.74
CA PHE A 27 0.09 -2.68 8.03
C PHE A 27 -0.36 -3.58 9.17
N GLU A 28 0.47 -3.62 10.19
CA GLU A 28 0.13 -4.17 11.50
C GLU A 28 -0.58 -3.08 12.35
N PRO A 29 -1.43 -3.46 13.32
CA PRO A 29 -2.25 -2.51 14.11
C PRO A 29 -1.47 -1.38 14.79
N ASN A 30 -0.22 -1.64 15.19
CA ASN A 30 0.63 -0.65 15.87
C ASN A 30 0.93 0.58 14.99
N ILE A 31 0.70 0.52 13.68
CA ILE A 31 0.88 1.65 12.77
C ILE A 31 0.02 2.87 13.16
N LEU A 32 -1.13 2.65 13.82
CA LEU A 32 -2.01 3.74 14.28
C LEU A 32 -1.30 4.61 15.30
N SER A 33 -0.66 3.98 16.28
CA SER A 33 0.11 4.66 17.32
C SER A 33 1.37 5.30 16.73
N ASP A 34 2.07 4.60 15.83
CA ASP A 34 3.23 5.18 15.12
C ASP A 34 2.84 6.47 14.39
N TYR A 35 1.71 6.47 13.68
CA TYR A 35 1.25 7.63 12.93
C TYR A 35 0.75 8.75 13.84
N ALA A 36 0.03 8.41 14.92
CA ALA A 36 -0.43 9.38 15.90
C ALA A 36 0.74 10.11 16.58
N VAL A 37 1.81 9.39 16.95
CA VAL A 37 3.04 9.99 17.48
C VAL A 37 3.66 10.95 16.46
N GLU A 38 3.76 10.58 15.18
CA GLU A 38 4.29 11.47 14.15
C GLU A 38 3.46 12.76 13.97
N LEU A 39 2.14 12.71 14.19
CA LEU A 39 1.28 13.89 14.16
C LEU A 39 1.49 14.79 15.38
N MET A 40 1.67 14.19 16.57
CA MET A 40 2.00 14.94 17.79
C MET A 40 3.37 15.62 17.69
N GLU A 41 4.37 14.96 17.10
CA GLU A 41 5.69 15.55 16.85
C GLU A 41 5.62 16.75 15.89
N LYS A 42 4.59 16.80 15.02
CA LYS A 42 4.29 17.95 14.15
C LYS A 42 3.47 19.05 14.85
N GLY A 43 3.18 18.91 16.14
CA GLY A 43 2.44 19.87 16.95
C GLY A 43 0.93 19.76 16.84
N ILE A 44 0.39 18.63 16.37
CA ILE A 44 -1.06 18.41 16.38
C ILE A 44 -1.50 17.99 17.78
N GLU A 45 -2.31 18.85 18.42
CA GLU A 45 -2.85 18.66 19.77
C GLU A 45 -4.33 18.30 19.70
N ASP A 46 -4.66 17.07 19.29
CA ASP A 46 -6.02 16.54 19.26
C ASP A 46 -6.16 15.39 20.26
N GLU A 47 -7.19 15.41 21.11
CA GLU A 47 -7.38 14.44 22.20
C GLU A 47 -7.47 12.99 21.69
N PHE A 48 -8.13 12.78 20.55
CA PHE A 48 -8.23 11.45 19.95
C PHE A 48 -6.88 10.98 19.41
N ILE A 49 -6.09 11.86 18.80
CA ILE A 49 -4.73 11.54 18.34
C ILE A 49 -3.83 11.20 19.53
N ILE A 50 -3.91 11.97 20.62
CA ILE A 50 -3.17 11.70 21.86
C ILE A 50 -3.54 10.32 22.42
N GLU A 51 -4.82 9.95 22.42
CA GLU A 51 -5.28 8.63 22.83
C GLU A 51 -4.65 7.51 21.99
N LEU A 52 -4.70 7.62 20.65
CA LEU A 52 -4.13 6.62 19.74
C LEU A 52 -2.62 6.45 19.92
N ALA A 53 -1.90 7.53 20.25
CA ALA A 53 -0.46 7.52 20.48
C ALA A 53 -0.03 6.69 21.70
N TRP A 54 -0.92 6.51 22.69
CA TRP A 54 -0.63 5.67 23.87
C TRP A 54 -0.62 4.17 23.59
N GLY A 55 -1.09 3.75 22.40
CA GLY A 55 -1.27 2.35 22.06
C GLY A 55 -2.75 1.97 21.99
N ILE A 56 -3.07 1.03 21.13
CA ILE A 56 -4.42 0.50 20.95
C ILE A 56 -4.34 -1.01 21.19
N ALA A 57 -5.21 -1.54 22.03
CA ALA A 57 -5.34 -2.99 22.17
C ALA A 57 -5.93 -3.56 20.88
N GLU A 58 -5.46 -4.73 20.43
CA GLU A 58 -5.99 -5.35 19.20
C GLU A 58 -7.51 -5.55 19.22
N SER A 59 -8.10 -5.77 20.41
CA SER A 59 -9.56 -5.87 20.59
C SER A 59 -10.31 -4.61 20.21
N ASP A 60 -9.66 -3.45 20.32
CA ASP A 60 -10.28 -2.14 20.16
C ASP A 60 -10.06 -1.59 18.75
N LEU A 61 -9.19 -2.24 17.96
CA LEU A 61 -8.86 -1.84 16.59
C LEU A 61 -10.10 -1.64 15.70
N PRO A 62 -11.10 -2.55 15.67
CA PRO A 62 -12.27 -2.36 14.82
C PRO A 62 -13.06 -1.09 15.14
N GLU A 63 -13.23 -0.77 16.43
CA GLU A 63 -13.92 0.44 16.88
C GLU A 63 -13.09 1.68 16.52
N LYS A 64 -11.78 1.65 16.78
CA LYS A 64 -10.89 2.78 16.44
C LYS A 64 -10.82 3.06 14.93
N LEU A 65 -10.88 2.04 14.08
CA LEU A 65 -10.96 2.24 12.63
C LEU A 65 -12.26 2.93 12.20
N ILE A 66 -13.38 2.61 12.84
CA ILE A 66 -14.67 3.29 12.60
C ILE A 66 -14.57 4.76 13.03
N ASP A 67 -14.01 5.03 14.21
CA ASP A 67 -13.83 6.39 14.73
C ASP A 67 -12.93 7.24 13.82
N ILE A 68 -11.80 6.67 13.37
CA ILE A 68 -10.87 7.32 12.43
C ILE A 68 -11.59 7.69 11.14
N LYS A 69 -12.32 6.74 10.54
CA LYS A 69 -13.06 6.99 9.30
C LYS A 69 -14.10 8.10 9.50
N ASN A 70 -14.90 8.02 10.55
CA ASN A 70 -15.95 8.99 10.84
C ASN A 70 -15.37 10.39 11.10
N LYS A 71 -14.22 10.48 11.77
CA LYS A 71 -13.58 11.76 12.14
C LYS A 71 -12.86 12.43 10.96
N PHE A 72 -12.15 11.66 10.14
CA PHE A 72 -11.19 12.23 9.18
C PHE A 72 -11.62 12.13 7.72
N PHE A 73 -12.48 11.17 7.34
CA PHE A 73 -12.84 10.91 5.93
C PHE A 73 -14.17 10.13 5.81
N SER A 74 -15.23 10.63 6.42
CA SER A 74 -16.52 9.92 6.52
C SER A 74 -17.22 9.67 5.19
N ASP A 75 -16.85 10.41 4.15
CA ASP A 75 -17.38 10.35 2.79
C ASP A 75 -16.70 9.30 1.89
N VAL A 76 -15.59 8.70 2.33
CA VAL A 76 -14.81 7.74 1.54
C VAL A 76 -15.37 6.32 1.71
N GLY A 77 -15.90 5.77 0.61
CA GLY A 77 -16.33 4.36 0.52
C GLY A 77 -15.20 3.43 0.09
N GLU A 78 -15.34 2.12 0.35
CA GLU A 78 -14.33 1.10 0.01
C GLU A 78 -14.11 0.89 -1.49
N ASN A 79 -15.07 1.32 -2.32
CA ASN A 79 -14.96 1.29 -3.79
C ASN A 79 -14.79 2.68 -4.40
N SER A 80 -14.44 3.67 -3.58
CA SER A 80 -14.21 5.03 -4.05
C SER A 80 -12.89 5.14 -4.83
N ILE A 81 -12.78 6.17 -5.66
CA ILE A 81 -11.56 6.45 -6.42
C ILE A 81 -10.40 6.71 -5.45
N GLU A 82 -10.70 7.37 -4.34
CA GLU A 82 -9.83 7.65 -3.20
C GLU A 82 -9.27 6.35 -2.61
N TYR A 83 -10.13 5.38 -2.27
CA TYR A 83 -9.71 4.10 -1.68
C TYR A 83 -8.81 3.31 -2.64
N VAL A 84 -9.22 3.20 -3.90
CA VAL A 84 -8.43 2.53 -4.95
C VAL A 84 -7.09 3.26 -5.16
N HIS A 85 -7.06 4.57 -5.02
CA HIS A 85 -5.82 5.34 -5.10
C HIS A 85 -4.87 5.01 -3.93
N GLU A 86 -5.37 4.93 -2.70
CA GLU A 86 -4.57 4.50 -1.54
C GLU A 86 -4.04 3.06 -1.70
N GLN A 87 -4.82 2.14 -2.25
CA GLN A 87 -4.35 0.78 -2.58
C GLN A 87 -3.15 0.78 -3.53
N LYS A 88 -3.17 1.66 -4.54
CA LYS A 88 -2.06 1.78 -5.51
C LYS A 88 -0.77 2.25 -4.85
N LYS A 89 -0.83 3.11 -3.83
CA LYS A 89 0.34 3.50 -3.04
C LYS A 89 1.02 2.29 -2.42
N PHE A 90 0.24 1.43 -1.76
CA PHE A 90 0.77 0.20 -1.12
C PHE A 90 1.36 -0.77 -2.14
N ARG A 91 0.64 -1.01 -3.23
CA ARG A 91 1.11 -1.84 -4.34
C ARG A 91 2.44 -1.33 -4.89
N TYR A 92 2.54 -0.04 -5.18
CA TYR A 92 3.76 0.58 -5.68
C TYR A 92 4.93 0.40 -4.70
N VAL A 93 4.72 0.71 -3.41
CA VAL A 93 5.78 0.62 -2.39
C VAL A 93 6.24 -0.82 -2.22
N TYR A 94 5.32 -1.76 -2.13
CA TYR A 94 5.64 -3.18 -1.98
C TYR A 94 6.44 -3.71 -3.18
N LEU A 95 5.92 -3.53 -4.39
CA LEU A 95 6.54 -4.05 -5.61
C LEU A 95 7.88 -3.34 -5.91
N SER A 96 8.01 -2.05 -5.65
CA SER A 96 9.28 -1.32 -5.79
C SER A 96 10.34 -1.88 -4.83
N LYS A 97 9.97 -2.16 -3.58
CA LYS A 97 10.88 -2.77 -2.62
C LYS A 97 11.31 -4.19 -3.03
N LEU A 98 10.41 -4.98 -3.63
CA LEU A 98 10.79 -6.27 -4.20
C LEU A 98 11.82 -6.10 -5.32
N ASN A 99 11.57 -5.21 -6.27
CA ASN A 99 12.47 -4.94 -7.41
C ASN A 99 13.87 -4.47 -6.97
N GLU A 100 13.99 -3.79 -5.84
CA GLU A 100 15.26 -3.29 -5.30
C GLU A 100 16.07 -4.34 -4.53
N ARG A 101 15.40 -5.36 -3.98
CA ARG A 101 15.99 -6.31 -3.03
C ARG A 101 16.24 -7.68 -3.64
N VAL A 102 15.48 -8.05 -4.65
CA VAL A 102 15.53 -9.37 -5.30
C VAL A 102 16.30 -9.24 -6.60
N PHE A 103 17.49 -9.83 -6.63
CA PHE A 103 18.39 -9.76 -7.79
C PHE A 103 18.17 -10.90 -8.79
N ASP A 104 17.52 -11.99 -8.39
CA ASP A 104 17.16 -13.08 -9.29
C ASP A 104 15.79 -12.80 -9.94
N ASP A 105 15.77 -12.69 -11.26
CA ASP A 105 14.55 -12.36 -12.00
C ASP A 105 13.45 -13.43 -11.86
N VAL A 106 13.81 -14.71 -11.67
CA VAL A 106 12.81 -15.78 -11.54
C VAL A 106 12.13 -15.68 -10.18
N GLU A 107 12.93 -15.48 -9.13
CA GLU A 107 12.44 -15.21 -7.78
C GLU A 107 11.58 -13.94 -7.75
N LEU A 108 12.03 -12.86 -8.39
CA LEU A 108 11.29 -11.60 -8.48
C LEU A 108 9.92 -11.81 -9.14
N LEU A 109 9.86 -12.45 -10.30
CA LEU A 109 8.59 -12.73 -10.97
C LEU A 109 7.67 -13.62 -10.12
N ASN A 110 8.22 -14.62 -9.43
CA ASN A 110 7.41 -15.47 -8.54
C ASN A 110 6.83 -14.67 -7.36
N LEU A 111 7.58 -13.75 -6.77
CA LEU A 111 7.10 -12.90 -5.68
C LEU A 111 6.07 -11.86 -6.16
N VAL A 112 6.25 -11.32 -7.38
CA VAL A 112 5.26 -10.45 -8.03
C VAL A 112 3.97 -11.22 -8.31
N THR A 113 4.07 -12.44 -8.81
CA THR A 113 2.92 -13.33 -9.01
C THR A 113 2.22 -13.66 -7.69
N LYS A 114 2.97 -13.95 -6.63
CA LYS A 114 2.39 -14.18 -5.30
C LYS A 114 1.61 -12.96 -4.82
N PHE A 115 2.17 -11.75 -4.97
CA PHE A 115 1.45 -10.52 -4.65
C PHE A 115 0.17 -10.40 -5.47
N TYR A 116 0.23 -10.66 -6.77
CA TYR A 116 -0.93 -10.62 -7.66
C TYR A 116 -2.05 -11.58 -7.23
N ASP A 117 -1.71 -12.82 -6.85
CA ASP A 117 -2.65 -13.83 -6.38
C ASP A 117 -3.29 -13.43 -5.04
N GLU A 118 -2.49 -12.90 -4.11
CA GLU A 118 -2.93 -12.49 -2.77
C GLU A 118 -3.74 -11.18 -2.76
N ASN A 119 -3.66 -10.38 -3.82
CA ASN A 119 -4.30 -9.06 -3.93
C ASN A 119 -5.42 -9.01 -4.98
N GLY A 120 -6.07 -10.15 -5.25
CA GLY A 120 -7.31 -10.19 -6.02
C GLY A 120 -7.14 -10.04 -7.53
N TYR A 121 -5.99 -10.42 -8.08
CA TYR A 121 -5.76 -10.54 -9.53
C TYR A 121 -5.95 -9.23 -10.32
N PRO A 122 -5.33 -8.10 -9.93
CA PRO A 122 -5.54 -6.82 -10.58
C PRO A 122 -5.21 -6.84 -12.09
N ASP A 123 -6.22 -6.51 -12.92
CA ASP A 123 -6.14 -6.63 -14.38
C ASP A 123 -4.95 -5.92 -15.01
N ASP A 124 -4.53 -4.78 -14.46
CA ASP A 124 -3.42 -3.98 -14.95
C ASP A 124 -2.04 -4.62 -14.74
N MET A 125 -1.95 -5.71 -13.97
CA MET A 125 -0.71 -6.47 -13.76
C MET A 125 -0.55 -7.67 -14.70
N ILE A 126 -1.63 -8.14 -15.37
CA ILE A 126 -1.67 -9.39 -16.16
C ILE A 126 -0.51 -9.50 -17.16
N SER A 127 -0.12 -8.38 -17.77
CA SER A 127 0.88 -8.33 -18.84
C SER A 127 2.29 -8.77 -18.44
N PHE A 128 2.57 -8.93 -17.14
CA PHE A 128 3.86 -9.39 -16.62
C PHE A 128 3.75 -10.55 -15.62
N ILE A 129 2.57 -11.16 -15.45
CA ILE A 129 2.40 -12.34 -14.58
C ILE A 129 2.85 -13.60 -15.32
N ASN A 130 3.76 -14.35 -14.69
CA ASN A 130 4.52 -15.43 -15.32
C ASN A 130 3.67 -16.60 -15.84
N TYR A 131 2.59 -16.96 -15.14
CA TYR A 131 1.69 -18.05 -15.54
C TYR A 131 0.56 -17.58 -16.47
N MET A 132 0.36 -16.26 -16.63
CA MET A 132 -0.75 -15.73 -17.43
C MET A 132 -0.46 -15.85 -18.93
N PRO A 133 -1.46 -16.19 -19.76
CA PRO A 133 -1.29 -16.24 -21.21
C PRO A 133 -0.87 -14.88 -21.80
N GLN A 134 0.27 -14.85 -22.50
CA GLN A 134 0.86 -13.61 -23.04
C GLN A 134 0.50 -13.34 -24.51
N GLY A 135 -0.32 -14.18 -25.15
CA GLY A 135 -0.71 -14.07 -26.57
C GLY A 135 0.42 -14.33 -27.59
N LYS A 136 1.68 -14.29 -27.16
CA LYS A 136 2.89 -14.62 -27.92
C LYS A 136 3.94 -15.26 -27.02
N THR A 137 4.90 -15.97 -27.60
CA THR A 137 6.10 -16.42 -26.87
C THR A 137 6.77 -15.21 -26.24
N THR A 138 6.84 -15.20 -24.91
CA THR A 138 7.39 -14.09 -24.13
C THR A 138 8.50 -14.63 -23.25
N THR A 139 9.64 -13.96 -23.27
CA THR A 139 10.82 -14.28 -22.47
C THR A 139 10.70 -13.70 -21.07
N LYS A 140 11.49 -14.24 -20.14
CA LYS A 140 11.60 -13.72 -18.76
C LYS A 140 11.98 -12.24 -18.75
N ASP A 141 12.97 -11.87 -19.56
CA ASP A 141 13.49 -10.49 -19.63
C ASP A 141 12.42 -9.52 -20.12
N GLU A 142 11.55 -9.95 -21.05
CA GLU A 142 10.39 -9.16 -21.48
C GLU A 142 9.36 -8.96 -20.36
N LEU A 143 9.10 -9.97 -19.53
CA LEU A 143 8.19 -9.85 -18.38
C LEU A 143 8.76 -8.88 -17.33
N ILE A 144 10.05 -9.01 -17.01
CA ILE A 144 10.74 -8.10 -16.10
C ILE A 144 10.71 -6.66 -16.63
N ASN A 145 10.93 -6.46 -17.92
CA ASN A 145 10.86 -5.14 -18.52
C ASN A 145 9.46 -4.54 -18.40
N ARG A 146 8.40 -5.32 -18.69
CA ARG A 146 7.00 -4.88 -18.51
C ARG A 146 6.67 -4.55 -17.06
N PHE A 147 7.15 -5.36 -16.11
CA PHE A 147 7.01 -5.08 -14.69
C PHE A 147 7.66 -3.76 -14.28
N ARG A 148 8.88 -3.48 -14.76
CA ARG A 148 9.58 -2.22 -14.47
C ARG A 148 8.88 -1.01 -15.10
N VAL A 149 8.40 -1.14 -16.34
CA VAL A 149 7.56 -0.11 -16.99
C VAL A 149 6.28 0.12 -16.19
N PHE A 150 5.63 -0.95 -15.72
CA PHE A 150 4.46 -0.83 -14.85
C PHE A 150 4.78 -0.08 -13.56
N LEU A 151 5.91 -0.36 -12.90
CA LEU A 151 6.34 0.36 -11.69
C LEU A 151 6.53 1.85 -11.94
N ASP A 152 7.16 2.23 -13.06
CA ASP A 152 7.36 3.64 -13.42
C ASP A 152 6.03 4.36 -13.67
N ASP A 153 5.08 3.70 -14.32
CA ASP A 153 3.76 4.27 -14.55
C ASP A 153 2.92 4.31 -13.27
N GLU A 154 3.05 3.30 -12.42
CA GLU A 154 2.37 3.26 -11.13
C GLU A 154 2.85 4.38 -10.21
N LYS A 155 4.16 4.66 -10.20
CA LYS A 155 4.73 5.81 -9.49
C LYS A 155 4.05 7.13 -9.87
N LYS A 156 3.91 7.39 -11.18
CA LYS A 156 3.28 8.61 -11.68
C LYS A 156 1.82 8.71 -11.24
N LYS A 157 1.08 7.59 -11.22
CA LYS A 157 -0.32 7.57 -10.78
C LYS A 157 -0.47 7.89 -9.29
N VAL A 158 0.46 7.41 -8.46
CA VAL A 158 0.41 7.65 -7.00
C VAL A 158 0.87 9.06 -6.63
N GLU A 159 1.64 9.74 -7.48
CA GLU A 159 2.05 11.15 -7.32
C GLU A 159 1.01 12.16 -7.84
N ALA A 160 0.11 11.75 -8.74
CA ALA A 160 -0.78 12.66 -9.48
C ALA A 160 -2.13 13.00 -8.79
N TYR A 161 -2.34 12.54 -7.57
CA TYR A 161 -3.60 12.67 -6.82
C TYR A 161 -3.35 13.37 -5.48
#